data_AF-A0A1G5BGI0-F1
#
_entry.id   AF-A0A1G5BGI0-F1
#
_cell.length_a   1.000
_cell.length_b   1.000
_cell.length_c   1.000
_cell.angle_alpha   90.00
_cell.angle_beta   90.00
_cell.angle_gamma   90.00
#
_symmetry.space_group_name_H-M   'P 1'
#
loop_
_entity.id
_entity.type
_entity.pdbx_description
1 polymer ?
#
loop_
_entity_poly.entity_id
_entity_poly.type
_entity_poly.pdbx_seq_one_letter_code
_entity_poly.pdbx_strand_id
1 'polypeptide(L)'
;MDKTNPFGYNFKMTAKLLFRLLPVQILLSSIITINGIVTGVFATNYVGEAAMGAVGLYNPINFLVSSISNLLMIGAVVICGKYMGKNQVDQMQNVFTLDIILCTIISAVIVVGLLILGIFDLTTAMSPDQATRIVFNRFLLGQAIGVFPLFIGNQLAAFLSLENKAMRTTVASIIYIIANLLFNYIFVQVMHLEALGLAMASSLGMWVFMLVQAQYFFSAKASIRLKFKGLKWEDAKEMVKKGSLGAIGNGYQTIRGFIVNGLIISYVGSAGISAFAASNAIMAFFWAIPAGMLNVSRMLMSVSVGEEDRTTLANVMRTALFRFIPLQCAIAAFIIFMAKPFTMVFFQNPAEPVFDMTMCGYRILPICMPFSVWLMHFSCYALASGKQFMVHLYAILDGFVFVCIFTAFLIPSYGMNAVYYANVLNGIFCMLIVIIYAIIKNKKIPGNIDELMVIPGNFGVDDNHRIELNVHRMEDVTEISEVVQRFCTVKGIDKRRAYFASLSLEEMAGNVVSHGFTMDSKPHNLTARAIVKDEDIILSIKDDCQPFDPVQRQRIADPEDKTKNIGLRMVYRIAKDFTYQNVLGLNVLTIKL
;
A
#
# COMPACT_ATOMS: atom_id res chain seq x y z
N MET A 1 -3.82 1.77 41.86
CA MET A 1 -4.66 1.30 40.74
C MET A 1 -5.75 2.34 40.56
N ASP A 2 -5.57 3.31 39.65
CA ASP A 2 -6.41 4.50 39.60
C ASP A 2 -7.24 4.52 38.30
N LYS A 3 -8.57 4.50 38.44
CA LYS A 3 -9.59 4.40 37.39
C LYS A 3 -10.07 5.80 36.93
N THR A 4 -9.17 6.78 36.83
CA THR A 4 -9.53 8.19 36.59
C THR A 4 -9.01 8.78 35.28
N ASN A 5 -8.40 7.99 34.40
CA ASN A 5 -7.96 8.47 33.08
C ASN A 5 -8.55 7.65 31.91
N PRO A 6 -9.79 7.95 31.46
CA PRO A 6 -10.41 7.24 30.33
C PRO A 6 -9.59 7.32 29.03
N PHE A 7 -8.76 8.37 28.86
CA PHE A 7 -7.83 8.48 27.73
C PHE A 7 -6.69 7.44 27.78
N GLY A 8 -6.23 7.06 28.98
CA GLY A 8 -5.13 6.12 29.16
C GLY A 8 -5.52 4.66 28.91
N TYR A 9 -6.78 4.30 29.15
CA TYR A 9 -7.30 2.95 28.93
C TYR A 9 -7.51 2.66 27.43
N ASN A 10 -8.16 3.58 26.71
CA ASN A 10 -8.37 3.44 25.26
C ASN A 10 -7.05 3.46 24.47
N PHE A 11 -6.08 4.29 24.87
CA PHE A 11 -4.76 4.31 24.23
C PHE A 11 -4.02 2.97 24.34
N LYS A 12 -4.04 2.33 25.51
CA LYS A 12 -3.41 1.00 25.71
C LYS A 12 -4.07 -0.08 24.86
N MET A 13 -5.39 -0.02 24.70
CA MET A 13 -6.15 -0.97 23.89
C MET A 13 -5.84 -0.81 22.40
N THR A 14 -5.85 0.42 21.86
CA THR A 14 -5.47 0.72 20.47
C THR A 14 -4.04 0.28 20.18
N ALA A 15 -3.10 0.57 21.09
CA ALA A 15 -1.71 0.13 20.95
C ALA A 15 -1.59 -1.40 20.93
N LYS A 16 -2.28 -2.11 21.84
CA LYS A 16 -2.28 -3.57 21.88
C LYS A 16 -2.81 -4.19 20.59
N LEU A 17 -3.87 -3.63 20.02
CA LEU A 17 -4.41 -4.08 18.73
C LEU A 17 -3.39 -3.87 17.60
N LEU A 18 -2.78 -2.69 17.52
CA LEU A 18 -1.75 -2.37 16.54
C LEU A 18 -0.57 -3.37 16.61
N PHE A 19 -0.05 -3.63 17.80
CA PHE A 19 1.05 -4.57 18.01
C PHE A 19 0.67 -6.04 17.76
N ARG A 20 -0.61 -6.41 17.92
CA ARG A 20 -1.09 -7.77 17.60
C ARG A 20 -1.09 -8.03 16.09
N LEU A 21 -1.43 -7.03 15.28
CA LEU A 21 -1.53 -7.14 13.82
C LEU A 21 -0.20 -6.87 13.10
N LEU A 22 0.72 -6.16 13.76
CA LEU A 22 1.98 -5.72 13.20
C LEU A 22 2.85 -6.86 12.63
N PRO A 23 3.09 -8.00 13.32
CA PRO A 23 3.99 -9.04 12.81
C PRO A 23 3.53 -9.63 11.46
N VAL A 24 2.21 -9.83 11.31
CA VAL A 24 1.63 -10.36 10.07
C VAL A 24 1.82 -9.36 8.93
N GLN A 25 1.61 -8.07 9.17
CA GLN A 25 1.77 -7.04 8.14
C GLN A 25 3.23 -6.81 7.75
N ILE A 26 4.15 -6.89 8.70
CA ILE A 26 5.59 -6.85 8.41
C ILE A 26 5.97 -8.07 7.55
N LEU A 27 5.52 -9.27 7.93
CA LEU A 27 5.79 -10.49 7.16
C LEU A 27 5.28 -10.34 5.72
N LEU A 28 4.01 -9.97 5.53
CA LEU A 28 3.42 -9.76 4.20
C LEU A 28 4.17 -8.71 3.37
N SER A 29 4.59 -7.61 4.00
CA SER A 29 5.35 -6.56 3.32
C SER A 29 6.78 -7.01 2.96
N SER A 30 7.39 -7.84 3.80
CA SER A 30 8.77 -8.32 3.63
C SER A 30 8.92 -9.36 2.52
N ILE A 31 7.90 -10.20 2.30
CA ILE A 31 7.88 -11.24 1.26
C ILE A 31 8.34 -10.67 -0.10
N ILE A 32 7.80 -9.52 -0.49
CA ILE A 32 8.09 -8.90 -1.79
C ILE A 32 9.55 -8.44 -1.91
N THR A 33 10.20 -8.10 -0.80
CA THR A 33 11.54 -7.50 -0.77
C THR A 33 12.67 -8.53 -0.86
N ILE A 34 12.41 -9.80 -0.51
CA ILE A 34 13.43 -10.86 -0.46
C ILE A 34 14.07 -11.09 -1.84
N ASN A 35 13.29 -11.00 -2.92
CA ASN A 35 13.82 -11.17 -4.28
C ASN A 35 14.86 -10.13 -4.66
N GLY A 36 14.76 -8.91 -4.13
CA GLY A 36 15.77 -7.87 -4.33
C GLY A 36 17.11 -8.23 -3.70
N ILE A 37 17.09 -8.80 -2.48
CA ILE A 37 18.29 -9.29 -1.79
C ILE A 37 18.88 -10.47 -2.56
N VAL A 38 18.07 -11.47 -2.91
CA VAL A 38 18.51 -12.65 -3.67
C VAL A 38 19.19 -12.22 -4.97
N THR A 39 18.51 -11.38 -5.76
CA THR A 39 19.07 -10.87 -7.02
C THR A 39 20.37 -10.12 -6.80
N GLY A 40 20.47 -9.27 -5.78
CA GLY A 40 21.69 -8.53 -5.49
C GLY A 40 22.86 -9.42 -5.06
N VAL A 41 22.59 -10.47 -4.29
CA VAL A 41 23.60 -11.45 -3.86
C VAL A 41 24.12 -12.23 -5.06
N PHE A 42 23.23 -12.69 -5.95
CA PHE A 42 23.64 -13.35 -7.18
C PHE A 42 24.39 -12.41 -8.13
N ALA A 43 23.95 -11.15 -8.23
CA ALA A 43 24.59 -10.14 -9.05
C ALA A 43 26.04 -9.91 -8.62
N THR A 44 26.27 -9.69 -7.33
CA THR A 44 27.59 -9.35 -6.80
C THR A 44 28.52 -10.56 -6.69
N ASN A 45 28.07 -11.67 -6.09
CA ASN A 45 28.95 -12.81 -5.78
C ASN A 45 29.22 -13.75 -6.98
N TYR A 46 28.35 -13.78 -7.99
CA TYR A 46 28.49 -14.71 -9.13
C TYR A 46 28.72 -14.02 -10.48
N VAL A 47 28.34 -12.74 -10.63
CA VAL A 47 28.53 -12.00 -11.89
C VAL A 47 29.54 -10.87 -11.73
N GLY A 48 29.45 -10.11 -10.62
CA GLY A 48 30.39 -9.06 -10.25
C GLY A 48 29.73 -7.69 -10.06
N GLU A 49 30.54 -6.71 -9.70
CA GLU A 49 30.11 -5.35 -9.34
C GLU A 49 29.26 -4.67 -10.43
N ALA A 50 29.68 -4.77 -11.70
CA ALA A 50 28.97 -4.15 -12.82
C ALA A 50 27.52 -4.65 -12.99
N ALA A 51 27.25 -5.91 -12.62
CA ALA A 51 25.89 -6.45 -12.64
C ALA A 51 25.01 -5.82 -11.55
N MET A 52 25.58 -5.53 -10.38
CA MET A 52 24.87 -4.81 -9.34
C MET A 52 24.59 -3.35 -9.73
N GLY A 53 25.54 -2.72 -10.42
CA GLY A 53 25.34 -1.43 -11.05
C GLY A 53 24.17 -1.45 -12.04
N ALA A 54 24.10 -2.46 -12.91
CA ALA A 54 23.00 -2.64 -13.86
C ALA A 54 21.64 -2.77 -13.17
N VAL A 55 21.55 -3.53 -12.07
CA VAL A 55 20.33 -3.62 -11.24
C VAL A 55 19.95 -2.24 -10.69
N GLY A 56 20.93 -1.46 -10.20
CA GLY A 56 20.74 -0.09 -9.72
C GLY A 56 20.24 0.89 -10.79
N LEU A 57 20.77 0.79 -12.00
CA LEU A 57 20.36 1.61 -13.16
C LEU A 57 18.96 1.26 -13.65
N TYR A 58 18.51 0.02 -13.46
CA TYR A 58 17.17 -0.41 -13.84
C TYR A 58 16.08 0.08 -12.87
N ASN A 59 16.40 0.33 -11.60
CA ASN A 59 15.40 0.71 -10.60
C ASN A 59 14.48 1.89 -10.99
N PRO A 60 14.98 3.02 -11.53
CA PRO A 60 14.13 4.12 -12.00
C PRO A 60 13.20 3.69 -13.14
N ILE A 61 13.68 2.85 -14.07
CA ILE A 61 12.85 2.27 -15.15
C ILE A 61 11.76 1.38 -14.53
N ASN A 62 12.12 0.54 -13.55
CA ASN A 62 11.14 -0.30 -12.86
C ASN A 62 10.05 0.51 -12.15
N PHE A 63 10.42 1.63 -11.52
CA PHE A 63 9.44 2.55 -10.93
C PHE A 63 8.55 3.20 -11.99
N LEU A 64 9.06 3.55 -13.17
CA LEU A 64 8.27 4.11 -14.26
C LEU A 64 7.23 3.10 -14.76
N VAL A 65 7.69 1.88 -15.06
CA VAL A 65 6.86 0.75 -15.48
C VAL A 65 5.78 0.46 -14.42
N SER A 66 6.17 0.42 -13.15
CA SER A 66 5.25 0.21 -12.02
C SER A 66 4.29 1.38 -11.80
N SER A 67 4.69 2.62 -12.09
CA SER A 67 3.83 3.82 -12.01
C SER A 67 2.67 3.72 -13.01
N ILE A 68 2.98 3.35 -14.25
CA ILE A 68 1.99 3.17 -15.32
C ILE A 68 1.07 1.98 -15.01
N SER A 69 1.60 0.87 -14.51
CA SER A 69 0.79 -0.28 -14.07
C SER A 69 -0.17 0.11 -12.92
N ASN A 70 0.34 0.81 -11.90
CA ASN A 70 -0.47 1.27 -10.76
C ASN A 70 -1.55 2.28 -11.16
N LEU A 71 -1.26 3.13 -12.16
CA LEU A 71 -2.24 4.06 -12.72
C LEU A 71 -3.47 3.33 -13.22
N LEU A 72 -3.27 2.30 -14.06
CA LEU A 72 -4.37 1.50 -14.60
C LEU A 72 -5.06 0.71 -13.49
N MET A 73 -4.29 0.08 -12.61
CA MET A 73 -4.80 -0.74 -11.51
C MET A 73 -5.75 0.02 -10.59
N ILE A 74 -5.33 1.18 -10.10
CA ILE A 74 -6.13 1.96 -9.16
C ILE A 74 -7.37 2.52 -9.87
N GLY A 75 -7.22 2.97 -11.12
CA GLY A 75 -8.35 3.40 -11.95
C GLY A 75 -9.39 2.30 -12.14
N ALA A 76 -8.94 1.10 -12.50
CA ALA A 76 -9.77 -0.08 -12.72
C ALA A 76 -10.52 -0.47 -11.44
N VAL A 77 -9.81 -0.62 -10.32
CA VAL A 77 -10.40 -0.99 -9.02
C VAL A 77 -11.46 0.01 -8.56
N VAL A 78 -11.22 1.30 -8.71
CA VAL A 78 -12.18 2.33 -8.30
C VAL A 78 -13.44 2.30 -9.16
N ILE A 79 -13.32 2.10 -10.47
CA ILE A 79 -14.47 2.02 -11.38
C ILE A 79 -15.22 0.71 -11.20
N CYS A 80 -14.51 -0.41 -11.06
CA CYS A 80 -15.12 -1.69 -10.72
C CYS A 80 -15.83 -1.63 -9.38
N GLY A 81 -15.27 -0.99 -8.36
CA GLY A 81 -15.93 -0.74 -7.08
C GLY A 81 -17.22 0.08 -7.21
N LYS A 82 -17.22 1.11 -8.06
CA LYS A 82 -18.42 1.91 -8.39
C LYS A 82 -19.51 1.07 -9.05
N TYR A 83 -19.17 0.27 -10.06
CA TYR A 83 -20.14 -0.59 -10.76
C TYR A 83 -20.63 -1.74 -9.87
N MET A 84 -19.74 -2.32 -9.06
CA MET A 84 -20.08 -3.32 -8.05
C MET A 84 -21.03 -2.77 -6.99
N GLY A 85 -20.82 -1.53 -6.52
CA GLY A 85 -21.73 -0.85 -5.61
C GLY A 85 -23.14 -0.62 -6.20
N LYS A 86 -23.23 -0.42 -7.52
CA LYS A 86 -24.49 -0.27 -8.27
C LYS A 86 -25.08 -1.59 -8.76
N ASN A 87 -24.48 -2.73 -8.41
CA ASN A 87 -24.83 -4.06 -8.90
C ASN A 87 -24.82 -4.20 -10.44
N GLN A 88 -23.98 -3.43 -11.14
CA GLN A 88 -23.84 -3.43 -12.61
C GLN A 88 -22.71 -4.36 -13.04
N VAL A 89 -22.93 -5.66 -12.92
CA VAL A 89 -21.91 -6.71 -13.10
C VAL A 89 -21.33 -6.74 -14.52
N ASP A 90 -22.16 -6.61 -15.55
CA ASP A 90 -21.68 -6.62 -16.94
C ASP A 90 -20.71 -5.45 -17.21
N GLN A 91 -21.01 -4.27 -16.67
CA GLN A 91 -20.16 -3.09 -16.83
C GLN A 91 -18.83 -3.27 -16.09
N MET A 92 -18.88 -3.86 -14.88
CA MET A 92 -17.67 -4.21 -14.13
C MET A 92 -16.79 -5.22 -14.89
N GLN A 93 -17.38 -6.26 -15.50
CA GLN A 93 -16.64 -7.24 -16.31
C GLN A 93 -16.04 -6.62 -17.58
N ASN A 94 -16.74 -5.66 -18.19
CA ASN A 94 -16.22 -4.91 -19.33
C ASN A 94 -15.02 -4.04 -18.94
N VAL A 95 -15.05 -3.40 -17.77
CA VAL A 95 -13.91 -2.61 -17.26
C VAL A 95 -12.72 -3.51 -16.95
N PHE A 96 -12.93 -4.67 -16.32
CA PHE A 96 -11.87 -5.66 -16.12
C PHE A 96 -11.22 -6.07 -17.46
N THR A 97 -12.04 -6.37 -18.47
CA THR A 97 -11.52 -6.79 -19.77
C THR A 97 -10.79 -5.65 -20.48
N LEU A 98 -11.32 -4.43 -20.40
CA LEU A 98 -10.67 -3.23 -20.93
C LEU A 98 -9.32 -2.98 -20.27
N ASP A 99 -9.23 -3.13 -18.95
CA ASP A 99 -7.99 -2.98 -18.19
C ASP A 99 -6.91 -3.98 -18.63
N ILE A 100 -7.27 -5.27 -18.77
CA ILE A 100 -6.35 -6.30 -19.26
C ILE A 100 -5.88 -6.02 -20.69
N ILE A 101 -6.76 -5.54 -21.58
CA ILE A 101 -6.40 -5.15 -22.95
C ILE A 101 -5.43 -3.96 -22.93
N LEU A 102 -5.74 -2.90 -22.17
CA LEU A 102 -4.87 -1.73 -22.06
C LEU A 102 -3.51 -2.09 -21.48
N CYS A 103 -3.47 -2.91 -20.43
CA CYS A 103 -2.24 -3.42 -19.84
C CYS A 103 -1.41 -4.22 -20.85
N THR A 104 -2.06 -5.06 -21.67
CA THR A 104 -1.39 -5.84 -22.73
C THR A 104 -0.77 -4.93 -23.80
N ILE A 105 -1.51 -3.94 -24.28
CA ILE A 105 -1.02 -2.99 -25.31
C ILE A 105 0.14 -2.15 -24.75
N ILE A 106 -0.03 -1.58 -23.56
CA ILE A 106 0.97 -0.69 -22.96
C ILE A 106 2.23 -1.46 -22.58
N SER A 107 2.09 -2.66 -22.00
CA SER A 107 3.25 -3.50 -21.71
C SER A 107 3.99 -3.90 -22.99
N ALA A 108 3.29 -4.26 -24.08
CA ALA A 108 3.94 -4.54 -25.37
C ALA A 108 4.74 -3.35 -25.91
N VAL A 109 4.20 -2.13 -25.82
CA VAL A 109 4.92 -0.90 -26.22
C VAL A 109 6.17 -0.69 -25.37
N ILE A 110 6.08 -0.88 -24.05
CA ILE A 110 7.24 -0.77 -23.14
C ILE A 110 8.29 -1.84 -23.45
N VAL A 111 7.87 -3.10 -23.69
CA VAL A 111 8.76 -4.21 -24.07
C VAL A 111 9.54 -3.83 -25.32
N VAL A 112 8.87 -3.37 -26.37
CA VAL A 112 9.52 -2.92 -27.62
C VAL A 112 10.49 -1.77 -27.33
N GLY A 113 10.10 -0.80 -26.51
CA GLY A 113 10.99 0.30 -26.10
C GLY A 113 12.26 -0.20 -25.40
N LEU A 114 12.15 -1.11 -24.43
CA LEU A 114 13.30 -1.67 -23.72
C LEU A 114 14.20 -2.51 -24.65
N LEU A 115 13.61 -3.27 -25.57
CA LEU A 115 14.36 -4.03 -26.57
C LEU A 115 15.14 -3.09 -27.51
N ILE A 116 14.52 -2.00 -27.98
CA ILE A 116 15.19 -0.99 -28.80
C ILE A 116 16.36 -0.37 -28.01
N LEU A 117 16.14 0.04 -26.76
CA LEU A 117 17.19 0.62 -25.93
C LEU A 117 18.39 -0.33 -25.74
N GLY A 118 18.11 -1.61 -25.46
CA GLY A 118 19.15 -2.62 -25.22
C GLY A 118 19.89 -3.06 -26.49
N ILE A 119 19.19 -3.28 -27.60
CA ILE A 119 19.79 -3.77 -28.86
C ILE A 119 20.61 -2.67 -29.55
N PHE A 120 20.10 -1.43 -29.58
CA PHE A 120 20.74 -0.32 -30.29
C PHE A 120 21.73 0.49 -29.43
N ASP A 121 22.10 0.00 -28.23
CA ASP A 121 23.02 0.66 -27.29
C ASP A 121 22.67 2.13 -26.96
N LEU A 122 21.36 2.44 -26.87
CA LEU A 122 20.87 3.80 -26.65
C LEU A 122 20.88 4.22 -25.16
N THR A 123 21.60 3.47 -24.32
CA THR A 123 21.69 3.68 -22.86
C THR A 123 22.92 4.49 -22.44
N THR A 124 23.66 5.05 -23.40
CA THR A 124 24.88 5.84 -23.15
C THR A 124 24.64 7.00 -22.17
N ALA A 125 23.47 7.65 -22.22
CA ALA A 125 23.11 8.71 -21.26
C ALA A 125 22.92 8.21 -19.82
N MET A 126 22.61 6.91 -19.64
CA MET A 126 22.40 6.29 -18.33
C MET A 126 23.64 5.58 -17.80
N SER A 127 24.54 5.13 -18.67
CA SER A 127 25.81 4.51 -18.29
C SER A 127 26.90 4.90 -19.31
N PRO A 128 27.64 5.98 -19.05
CA PRO A 128 28.73 6.42 -19.92
C PRO A 128 29.85 5.38 -20.02
N ASP A 129 30.12 4.65 -18.93
CA ASP A 129 31.10 3.57 -18.89
C ASP A 129 30.66 2.39 -19.76
N GLN A 130 31.53 2.00 -20.72
CA GLN A 130 31.23 0.98 -21.71
C GLN A 130 31.07 -0.42 -21.10
N ALA A 131 31.89 -0.76 -20.09
CA ALA A 131 31.82 -2.07 -19.44
C ALA A 131 30.48 -2.25 -18.71
N THR A 132 30.09 -1.26 -17.91
CA THR A 132 28.79 -1.24 -17.21
C THR A 132 27.63 -1.19 -18.20
N ARG A 133 27.76 -0.45 -19.32
CA ARG A 133 26.71 -0.31 -20.33
C ARG A 133 26.37 -1.63 -21.03
N ILE A 134 27.37 -2.42 -21.40
CA ILE A 134 27.16 -3.74 -22.03
C ILE A 134 26.37 -4.66 -21.08
N VAL A 135 26.75 -4.69 -19.80
CA VAL A 135 26.09 -5.49 -18.77
C VAL A 135 24.65 -5.00 -18.55
N PHE A 136 24.45 -3.69 -18.51
CA PHE A 136 23.13 -3.07 -18.37
C PHE A 136 22.21 -3.37 -19.55
N ASN A 137 22.70 -3.29 -20.80
CA ASN A 137 21.90 -3.62 -21.98
C ASN A 137 21.44 -5.08 -21.97
N ARG A 138 22.33 -6.02 -21.60
CA ARG A 138 21.95 -7.44 -21.43
C ARG A 138 20.88 -7.61 -20.36
N PHE A 139 21.00 -6.89 -19.25
CA PHE A 139 20.01 -6.88 -18.18
C PHE A 139 18.64 -6.34 -18.66
N LEU A 140 18.62 -5.27 -19.45
CA LEU A 140 17.38 -4.72 -20.04
C LEU A 140 16.65 -5.72 -20.93
N LEU A 141 17.38 -6.47 -21.77
CA LEU A 141 16.78 -7.49 -22.64
C LEU A 141 16.09 -8.59 -21.84
N GLY A 142 16.73 -9.05 -20.75
CA GLY A 142 16.11 -10.02 -19.86
C GLY A 142 14.87 -9.46 -19.14
N GLN A 143 14.93 -8.23 -18.64
CA GLN A 143 13.83 -7.60 -17.91
C GLN A 143 12.63 -7.27 -18.80
N ALA A 144 12.85 -7.03 -20.10
CA ALA A 144 11.77 -6.79 -21.06
C ALA A 144 10.77 -7.96 -21.06
N ILE A 145 11.23 -9.21 -20.91
CA ILE A 145 10.38 -10.41 -20.85
C ILE A 145 9.44 -10.38 -19.63
N GLY A 146 9.84 -9.71 -18.55
CA GLY A 146 9.11 -9.59 -17.30
C GLY A 146 8.11 -8.44 -17.24
N VAL A 147 8.07 -7.53 -18.22
CA VAL A 147 7.17 -6.37 -18.18
C VAL A 147 5.70 -6.77 -18.32
N PHE A 148 5.40 -7.66 -19.28
CA PHE A 148 4.04 -8.18 -19.46
C PHE A 148 3.47 -8.88 -18.20
N PRO A 149 4.16 -9.88 -17.61
CA PRO A 149 3.65 -10.53 -16.40
C PRO A 149 3.60 -9.60 -15.19
N LEU A 150 4.46 -8.58 -15.10
CA LEU A 150 4.39 -7.56 -14.05
C LEU A 150 3.08 -6.77 -14.15
N PHE A 151 2.71 -6.30 -15.35
CA PHE A 151 1.46 -5.56 -15.56
C PHE A 151 0.26 -6.41 -15.19
N ILE A 152 0.13 -7.57 -15.83
CA ILE A 152 -1.04 -8.44 -15.65
C ILE A 152 -1.09 -8.98 -14.22
N GLY A 153 0.04 -9.40 -13.65
CA GLY A 153 0.11 -9.93 -12.29
C GLY A 153 -0.35 -8.92 -11.23
N ASN A 154 0.00 -7.65 -11.37
CA ASN A 154 -0.48 -6.59 -10.48
C ASN A 154 -2.00 -6.38 -10.60
N GLN A 155 -2.55 -6.41 -11.82
CA GLN A 155 -4.00 -6.31 -12.00
C GLN A 155 -4.74 -7.47 -11.36
N LEU A 156 -4.31 -8.70 -11.66
CA LEU A 156 -4.93 -9.91 -11.11
C LEU A 156 -4.90 -9.91 -9.58
N ALA A 157 -3.82 -9.46 -8.96
CA ALA A 157 -3.72 -9.29 -7.51
C ALA A 157 -4.79 -8.33 -6.96
N ALA A 158 -4.99 -7.18 -7.62
CA ALA A 158 -5.98 -6.20 -7.21
C ALA A 158 -7.42 -6.73 -7.36
N PHE A 159 -7.72 -7.43 -8.46
CA PHE A 159 -9.02 -8.05 -8.68
C PHE A 159 -9.29 -9.24 -7.75
N LEU A 160 -8.27 -10.05 -7.42
CA LEU A 160 -8.37 -11.08 -6.39
C LEU A 160 -8.69 -10.49 -5.03
N SER A 161 -8.13 -9.32 -4.71
CA SER A 161 -8.45 -8.58 -3.48
C SER A 161 -9.93 -8.14 -3.47
N LEU A 162 -10.44 -7.64 -4.60
CA LEU A 162 -11.88 -7.30 -4.74
C LEU A 162 -12.79 -8.53 -4.54
N GLU A 163 -12.33 -9.72 -4.89
CA GLU A 163 -13.04 -11.00 -4.66
C GLU A 163 -12.74 -11.67 -3.31
N ASN A 164 -12.09 -10.98 -2.36
CA ASN A 164 -11.66 -11.53 -1.07
C ASN A 164 -10.80 -12.82 -1.20
N LYS A 165 -10.06 -12.95 -2.29
CA LYS A 165 -9.12 -14.04 -2.55
C LYS A 165 -7.66 -13.58 -2.48
N ALA A 166 -7.37 -12.51 -1.74
CA ALA A 166 -6.02 -11.96 -1.56
C ALA A 166 -4.99 -12.99 -1.06
N MET A 167 -5.40 -14.03 -0.32
CA MET A 167 -4.51 -15.13 0.09
C MET A 167 -3.86 -15.86 -1.10
N ARG A 168 -4.53 -15.90 -2.26
CA ARG A 168 -3.93 -16.48 -3.48
C ARG A 168 -2.75 -15.64 -3.98
N THR A 169 -2.85 -14.32 -3.87
CA THR A 169 -1.74 -13.41 -4.19
C THR A 169 -0.57 -13.65 -3.24
N THR A 170 -0.83 -13.83 -1.94
CA THR A 170 0.25 -14.17 -0.97
C THR A 170 0.93 -15.49 -1.33
N VAL A 171 0.16 -16.53 -1.66
CA VAL A 171 0.72 -17.82 -2.10
C VAL A 171 1.52 -17.67 -3.39
N ALA A 172 1.01 -16.92 -4.38
CA ALA A 172 1.72 -16.62 -5.61
C ALA A 172 3.05 -15.90 -5.34
N SER A 173 3.08 -14.95 -4.42
CA SER A 173 4.31 -14.24 -4.03
C SER A 173 5.34 -15.18 -3.38
N ILE A 174 4.90 -16.13 -2.55
CA ILE A 174 5.81 -17.13 -1.95
C ILE A 174 6.40 -18.04 -3.04
N ILE A 175 5.56 -18.53 -3.96
CA ILE A 175 6.01 -19.35 -5.09
C ILE A 175 6.97 -18.55 -5.97
N TYR A 176 6.70 -17.26 -6.20
CA TYR A 176 7.60 -16.36 -6.94
C TYR A 176 8.98 -16.27 -6.30
N ILE A 177 9.08 -16.15 -4.98
CA ILE A 177 10.39 -16.11 -4.29
C ILE A 177 11.17 -17.40 -4.51
N ILE A 178 10.51 -18.55 -4.34
CA ILE A 178 11.14 -19.86 -4.52
C ILE A 178 11.58 -20.03 -5.98
N ALA A 179 10.71 -19.71 -6.94
CA ALA A 179 11.01 -19.79 -8.36
C ALA A 179 12.17 -18.85 -8.75
N ASN A 180 12.19 -17.62 -8.23
CA ASN A 180 13.24 -16.65 -8.49
C ASN A 180 14.60 -17.13 -7.97
N LEU A 181 14.65 -17.70 -6.76
CA LEU A 181 15.87 -18.29 -6.21
C LEU A 181 16.38 -19.46 -7.06
N LEU A 182 15.47 -20.37 -7.45
CA LEU A 182 15.80 -21.51 -8.31
C LEU A 182 16.30 -21.08 -9.69
N PHE A 183 15.64 -20.10 -10.31
CA PHE A 183 16.07 -19.58 -11.61
C PHE A 183 17.38 -18.81 -11.54
N ASN A 184 17.65 -18.08 -10.45
CA ASN A 184 18.97 -17.45 -10.25
C ASN A 184 20.06 -18.53 -10.19
N TYR A 185 19.85 -19.61 -9.42
CA TYR A 185 20.79 -20.72 -9.38
C TYR A 185 21.01 -21.35 -10.77
N ILE A 186 19.94 -21.65 -11.51
CA ILE A 186 20.04 -22.26 -12.84
C ILE A 186 20.70 -21.33 -13.85
N PHE A 187 20.21 -20.09 -14.01
CA PHE A 187 20.67 -19.20 -15.08
C PHE A 187 22.03 -18.56 -14.80
N VAL A 188 22.30 -18.21 -13.54
CA VAL A 188 23.54 -17.51 -13.17
C VAL A 188 24.64 -18.49 -12.83
N GLN A 189 24.37 -19.46 -11.95
CA GLN A 189 25.42 -20.36 -11.45
C GLN A 189 25.67 -21.57 -12.36
N VAL A 190 24.63 -22.16 -12.97
CA VAL A 190 24.80 -23.35 -13.83
C VAL A 190 25.01 -22.98 -15.29
N MET A 191 24.21 -22.07 -15.83
CA MET A 191 24.26 -21.70 -17.25
C MET A 191 25.17 -20.51 -17.55
N HIS A 192 25.69 -19.82 -16.53
CA HIS A 192 26.61 -18.68 -16.66
C HIS A 192 26.10 -17.58 -17.61
N LEU A 193 24.80 -17.30 -17.61
CA LEU A 193 24.18 -16.25 -18.44
C LEU A 193 24.41 -14.82 -17.92
N GLU A 194 25.25 -14.65 -16.89
CA GLU A 194 25.63 -13.37 -16.29
C GLU A 194 24.40 -12.48 -16.00
N ALA A 195 24.43 -11.20 -16.41
CA ALA A 195 23.36 -10.24 -16.19
C ALA A 195 22.05 -10.56 -16.93
N LEU A 196 22.12 -11.26 -18.08
CA LEU A 196 20.91 -11.75 -18.74
C LEU A 196 20.22 -12.80 -17.86
N GLY A 197 21.00 -13.69 -17.24
CA GLY A 197 20.49 -14.73 -16.32
C GLY A 197 19.79 -14.13 -15.10
N LEU A 198 20.37 -13.09 -14.48
CA LEU A 198 19.75 -12.37 -13.36
C LEU A 198 18.38 -11.81 -13.75
N ALA A 199 18.32 -11.12 -14.88
CA ALA A 199 17.10 -10.50 -15.39
C ALA A 199 16.03 -11.52 -15.84
N MET A 200 16.45 -12.65 -16.42
CA MET A 200 15.57 -13.75 -16.77
C MET A 200 14.98 -14.43 -15.53
N ALA A 201 15.75 -14.58 -14.46
CA ALA A 201 15.28 -15.18 -13.21
C ALA A 201 14.15 -14.37 -12.58
N SER A 202 14.26 -13.04 -12.53
CA SER A 202 13.17 -12.16 -12.09
C SER A 202 11.97 -12.21 -13.03
N SER A 203 12.22 -12.13 -14.35
CA SER A 203 11.17 -12.08 -15.36
C SER A 203 10.33 -13.36 -15.41
N LEU A 204 10.97 -14.53 -15.42
CA LEU A 204 10.27 -15.82 -15.40
C LEU A 204 9.61 -16.09 -14.05
N GLY A 205 10.19 -15.61 -12.96
CA GLY A 205 9.51 -15.62 -11.66
C GLY A 205 8.21 -14.81 -11.69
N MET A 206 8.19 -13.64 -12.33
CA MET A 206 6.96 -12.85 -12.52
C MET A 206 5.93 -13.57 -13.39
N TRP A 207 6.35 -14.35 -14.39
CA TRP A 207 5.43 -15.22 -15.15
C TRP A 207 4.76 -16.25 -14.24
N VAL A 208 5.51 -16.90 -13.35
CA VAL A 208 4.95 -17.82 -12.35
C VAL A 208 3.96 -17.09 -11.43
N PHE A 209 4.33 -15.91 -10.94
CA PHE A 209 3.44 -15.07 -10.12
C PHE A 209 2.11 -14.75 -10.82
N MET A 210 2.16 -14.38 -12.09
CA MET A 210 0.97 -14.07 -12.89
C MET A 210 0.12 -15.32 -13.16
N LEU A 211 0.74 -16.44 -13.56
CA LEU A 211 0.04 -17.67 -13.92
C LEU A 211 -0.71 -18.29 -12.73
N VAL A 212 -0.09 -18.33 -11.55
CA VAL A 212 -0.73 -18.84 -10.32
C VAL A 212 -2.01 -18.04 -9.98
N GLN A 213 -1.98 -16.73 -10.19
CA GLN A 213 -3.15 -15.87 -9.96
C GLN A 213 -4.20 -16.03 -11.07
N ALA A 214 -3.77 -16.11 -12.33
CA ALA A 214 -4.65 -16.24 -13.49
C ALA A 214 -5.52 -17.50 -13.44
N GLN A 215 -5.03 -18.61 -12.87
CA GLN A 215 -5.78 -19.86 -12.67
C GLN A 215 -7.14 -19.66 -12.00
N TYR A 216 -7.29 -18.66 -11.12
CA TYR A 216 -8.56 -18.38 -10.48
C TYR A 216 -9.62 -17.87 -11.46
N PHE A 217 -9.25 -16.97 -12.37
CA PHE A 217 -10.18 -16.33 -13.31
C PHE A 217 -10.67 -17.26 -14.40
N PHE A 218 -10.01 -18.40 -14.60
CA PHE A 218 -10.48 -19.49 -15.45
C PHE A 218 -11.40 -20.49 -14.71
N SER A 219 -11.56 -20.36 -13.39
CA SER A 219 -12.43 -21.23 -12.60
C SER A 219 -13.89 -20.78 -12.68
N ALA A 220 -14.82 -21.73 -12.60
CA ALA A 220 -16.26 -21.44 -12.48
C ALA A 220 -16.62 -20.60 -11.25
N LYS A 221 -15.73 -20.53 -10.26
CA LYS A 221 -15.89 -19.77 -9.00
C LYS A 221 -15.60 -18.26 -9.13
N ALA A 222 -14.99 -17.80 -10.23
CA ALA A 222 -14.69 -16.39 -10.42
C ALA A 222 -15.94 -15.59 -10.80
N SER A 223 -16.16 -14.47 -10.10
CA SER A 223 -17.25 -13.53 -10.37
C SER A 223 -16.94 -12.62 -11.56
N ILE A 224 -15.66 -12.27 -11.72
CA ILE A 224 -15.11 -11.46 -12.80
C ILE A 224 -14.61 -12.39 -13.90
N ARG A 225 -15.12 -12.17 -15.13
CA ARG A 225 -14.75 -12.95 -16.32
C ARG A 225 -14.40 -12.02 -17.47
N LEU A 226 -13.53 -12.49 -18.35
CA LEU A 226 -13.19 -11.79 -19.58
C LEU A 226 -14.41 -11.78 -20.53
N LYS A 227 -14.87 -10.57 -20.89
CA LYS A 227 -15.95 -10.32 -21.84
C LYS A 227 -15.51 -9.23 -22.83
N PHE A 228 -15.44 -9.60 -24.11
CA PHE A 228 -15.00 -8.68 -25.18
C PHE A 228 -16.12 -7.84 -25.79
N LYS A 229 -17.35 -7.92 -25.28
CA LYS A 229 -18.51 -7.16 -25.80
C LYS A 229 -18.83 -5.97 -24.89
N GLY A 230 -19.04 -4.79 -25.48
CA GLY A 230 -19.49 -3.60 -24.75
C GLY A 230 -18.39 -2.80 -24.05
N LEU A 231 -17.16 -2.86 -24.57
CA LEU A 231 -16.03 -2.04 -24.10
C LEU A 231 -16.29 -0.56 -24.42
N LYS A 232 -16.25 0.30 -23.41
CA LYS A 232 -16.44 1.75 -23.57
C LYS A 232 -15.11 2.46 -23.40
N TRP A 233 -14.72 3.24 -24.41
CA TRP A 233 -13.51 4.06 -24.32
C TRP A 233 -13.58 5.15 -23.24
N GLU A 234 -14.80 5.57 -22.87
CA GLU A 234 -15.02 6.50 -21.76
C GLU A 234 -14.52 5.94 -20.43
N ASP A 235 -14.69 4.63 -20.18
CA ASP A 235 -14.18 3.98 -18.98
C ASP A 235 -12.64 4.01 -18.96
N ALA A 236 -11.96 3.85 -20.11
CA ALA A 236 -10.50 3.99 -20.19
C ALA A 236 -10.02 5.40 -19.78
N LYS A 237 -10.71 6.45 -20.22
CA LYS A 237 -10.40 7.83 -19.82
C LYS A 237 -10.66 8.05 -18.32
N GLU A 238 -11.76 7.52 -17.80
CA GLU A 238 -12.08 7.60 -16.36
C GLU A 238 -11.03 6.84 -15.52
N MET A 239 -10.54 5.69 -16.00
CA MET A 239 -9.48 4.90 -15.35
C MET A 239 -8.21 5.73 -15.20
N VAL A 240 -7.73 6.32 -16.29
CA VAL A 240 -6.51 7.15 -16.28
C VAL A 240 -6.68 8.36 -15.35
N LYS A 241 -7.84 9.03 -15.42
CA LYS A 241 -8.12 10.20 -14.59
C LYS A 241 -8.09 9.85 -13.10
N LYS A 242 -8.78 8.78 -12.70
CA LYS A 242 -8.87 8.36 -11.29
C LYS A 242 -7.60 7.70 -10.76
N GLY A 243 -6.89 6.98 -11.62
CA GLY A 243 -5.64 6.29 -11.29
C GLY A 243 -4.44 7.21 -11.15
N SER A 244 -4.47 8.40 -11.76
CA SER A 244 -3.35 9.35 -11.75
C SER A 244 -2.82 9.65 -10.33
N LEU A 245 -3.71 9.84 -9.35
CA LEU A 245 -3.38 10.07 -7.94
C LEU A 245 -2.49 8.96 -7.35
N GLY A 246 -2.75 7.71 -7.71
CA GLY A 246 -2.01 6.56 -7.23
C GLY A 246 -0.68 6.32 -7.94
N ALA A 247 -0.53 6.83 -9.17
CA ALA A 247 0.68 6.70 -9.98
C ALA A 247 1.79 7.68 -9.56
N ILE A 248 1.39 8.84 -9.01
CA ILE A 248 2.26 9.95 -8.64
C ILE A 248 3.44 9.51 -7.76
N GLY A 249 3.20 8.63 -6.78
CA GLY A 249 4.26 8.16 -5.87
C GLY A 249 5.43 7.52 -6.61
N ASN A 250 5.15 6.50 -7.44
CA ASN A 250 6.19 5.83 -8.25
C ASN A 250 6.74 6.76 -9.35
N GLY A 251 5.94 7.70 -9.85
CA GLY A 251 6.38 8.71 -10.81
C GLY A 251 7.47 9.63 -10.21
N TYR A 252 7.28 10.12 -8.98
CA TYR A 252 8.31 10.91 -8.31
C TYR A 252 9.56 10.09 -7.99
N GLN A 253 9.40 8.83 -7.57
CA GLN A 253 10.56 7.93 -7.36
C GLN A 253 11.34 7.66 -8.66
N THR A 254 10.66 7.62 -9.80
CA THR A 254 11.29 7.52 -11.13
C THR A 254 12.18 8.74 -11.40
N ILE A 255 11.61 9.94 -11.26
CA ILE A 255 12.33 11.21 -11.50
C ILE A 255 13.53 11.31 -10.56
N ARG A 256 13.31 11.07 -9.27
CA ARG A 256 14.36 11.02 -8.25
C ARG A 256 15.45 10.01 -8.61
N GLY A 257 15.07 8.81 -9.03
CA GLY A 257 15.99 7.75 -9.38
C GLY A 257 16.91 8.13 -10.54
N PHE A 258 16.36 8.72 -11.61
CA PHE A 258 17.18 9.20 -12.74
C PHE A 258 18.14 10.32 -12.34
N ILE A 259 17.66 11.31 -11.56
CA ILE A 259 18.50 12.44 -11.13
C ILE A 259 19.63 11.95 -10.20
N VAL A 260 19.29 11.16 -9.18
CA VAL A 260 20.27 10.64 -8.21
C VAL A 260 21.28 9.72 -8.90
N ASN A 261 20.83 8.81 -9.77
CA ASN A 261 21.76 7.95 -10.52
C ASN A 261 22.67 8.77 -11.45
N GLY A 262 22.13 9.76 -12.15
CA GLY A 262 22.93 10.66 -13.00
C GLY A 262 23.99 11.43 -12.21
N LEU A 263 23.64 11.93 -11.02
CA LEU A 263 24.58 12.58 -10.11
C LEU A 263 25.66 11.62 -9.60
N ILE A 264 25.27 10.42 -9.15
CA ILE A 264 26.24 9.40 -8.69
C ILE A 264 27.21 9.05 -9.80
N ILE A 265 26.72 8.81 -11.02
CA ILE A 265 27.57 8.49 -12.17
C ILE A 265 28.56 9.63 -12.47
N SER A 266 28.09 10.88 -12.43
CA SER A 266 28.90 12.03 -12.81
C SER A 266 30.01 12.36 -11.80
N TYR A 267 29.76 12.16 -10.50
CA TYR A 267 30.67 12.57 -9.42
C TYR A 267 31.40 11.40 -8.74
N VAL A 268 30.86 10.19 -8.79
CA VAL A 268 31.40 9.00 -8.08
C VAL A 268 31.77 7.88 -9.06
N GLY A 269 31.00 7.73 -10.15
CA GLY A 269 31.19 6.68 -11.15
C GLY A 269 30.36 5.42 -10.87
N SER A 270 30.57 4.37 -11.69
CA SER A 270 29.76 3.14 -11.67
C SER A 270 29.78 2.42 -10.32
N ALA A 271 30.90 2.44 -9.60
CA ALA A 271 31.00 1.84 -8.27
C ALA A 271 30.02 2.45 -7.26
N GLY A 272 29.74 3.75 -7.37
CA GLY A 272 28.73 4.41 -6.54
C GLY A 272 27.32 3.86 -6.79
N ILE A 273 26.98 3.55 -8.05
CA ILE A 273 25.67 2.97 -8.40
C ILE A 273 25.55 1.56 -7.83
N SER A 274 26.60 0.75 -7.97
CA SER A 274 26.65 -0.61 -7.42
C SER A 274 26.51 -0.60 -5.90
N ALA A 275 27.23 0.29 -5.21
CA ALA A 275 27.12 0.47 -3.77
C ALA A 275 25.71 0.92 -3.36
N PHE A 276 25.12 1.88 -4.08
CA PHE A 276 23.77 2.36 -3.80
C PHE A 276 22.72 1.27 -3.98
N ALA A 277 22.84 0.47 -5.05
CA ALA A 277 21.96 -0.66 -5.31
C ALA A 277 22.06 -1.70 -4.19
N ALA A 278 23.29 -2.03 -3.75
CA ALA A 278 23.53 -2.98 -2.66
C ALA A 278 22.93 -2.50 -1.34
N SER A 279 23.19 -1.24 -0.97
CA SER A 279 22.57 -0.63 0.20
C SER A 279 21.04 -0.71 0.14
N ASN A 280 20.44 -0.40 -1.02
CA ASN A 280 18.99 -0.43 -1.19
C ASN A 280 18.40 -1.86 -1.11
N ALA A 281 19.14 -2.90 -1.52
CA ALA A 281 18.65 -4.27 -1.50
C ALA A 281 18.33 -4.74 -0.07
N ILE A 282 19.25 -4.59 0.88
CA ILE A 282 18.98 -4.91 2.29
C ILE A 282 18.06 -3.87 2.92
N MET A 283 18.22 -2.58 2.59
CA MET A 283 17.35 -1.55 3.16
C MET A 283 15.89 -1.77 2.80
N ALA A 284 15.57 -2.26 1.60
CA ALA A 284 14.22 -2.57 1.18
C ALA A 284 13.51 -3.54 2.15
N PHE A 285 14.22 -4.56 2.64
CA PHE A 285 13.70 -5.48 3.64
C PHE A 285 13.37 -4.78 4.96
N PHE A 286 14.25 -3.91 5.44
CA PHE A 286 13.98 -3.14 6.66
C PHE A 286 12.90 -2.05 6.45
N TRP A 287 12.74 -1.55 5.22
CA TRP A 287 11.62 -0.67 4.82
C TRP A 287 10.26 -1.37 4.84
N ALA A 288 10.22 -2.71 4.79
CA ALA A 288 8.97 -3.46 4.98
C ALA A 288 8.39 -3.28 6.40
N ILE A 289 9.21 -2.95 7.40
CA ILE A 289 8.77 -2.73 8.78
C ILE A 289 7.88 -1.48 8.89
N PRO A 290 8.34 -0.27 8.51
CA PRO A 290 7.49 0.92 8.54
C PRO A 290 6.31 0.81 7.56
N ALA A 291 6.44 0.09 6.44
CA ALA A 291 5.31 -0.21 5.56
C ALA A 291 4.24 -1.06 6.27
N GLY A 292 4.65 -2.10 7.02
CA GLY A 292 3.76 -2.91 7.84
C GLY A 292 3.07 -2.10 8.93
N MET A 293 3.80 -1.23 9.63
CA MET A 293 3.25 -0.28 10.61
C MET A 293 2.18 0.62 9.99
N LEU A 294 2.49 1.19 8.82
CA LEU A 294 1.59 2.05 8.07
C LEU A 294 0.32 1.31 7.66
N ASN A 295 0.41 0.06 7.20
CA ASN A 295 -0.75 -0.72 6.76
C ASN A 295 -1.77 -0.93 7.90
N VAL A 296 -1.29 -1.24 9.12
CA VAL A 296 -2.20 -1.36 10.27
C VAL A 296 -2.77 0.01 10.68
N SER A 297 -1.92 1.04 10.75
CA SER A 297 -2.35 2.40 11.09
C SER A 297 -3.38 2.95 10.10
N ARG A 298 -3.20 2.68 8.80
CA ARG A 298 -4.06 3.17 7.72
C ARG A 298 -5.48 2.66 7.84
N MET A 299 -5.65 1.38 8.17
CA MET A 299 -6.95 0.78 8.44
C MET A 299 -7.65 1.53 9.58
N LEU A 300 -6.99 1.63 10.75
CA LEU A 300 -7.59 2.28 11.91
C LEU A 300 -7.86 3.77 11.67
N MET A 301 -6.96 4.50 11.01
CA MET A 301 -7.17 5.90 10.66
C MET A 301 -8.37 6.07 9.71
N SER A 302 -8.49 5.22 8.68
CA SER A 302 -9.62 5.27 7.74
C SER A 302 -10.95 5.04 8.45
N VAL A 303 -11.01 4.02 9.32
CA VAL A 303 -12.22 3.69 10.09
C VAL A 303 -12.55 4.82 11.07
N SER A 304 -11.56 5.31 11.83
CA SER A 304 -11.79 6.39 12.79
C SER A 304 -12.19 7.71 12.12
N VAL A 305 -11.73 7.98 10.89
CA VAL A 305 -12.22 9.14 10.14
C VAL A 305 -13.65 8.92 9.64
N GLY A 306 -13.98 7.73 9.16
CA GLY A 306 -15.34 7.39 8.72
C GLY A 306 -16.39 7.44 9.84
N GLU A 307 -16.00 6.99 11.04
CA GLU A 307 -16.82 7.00 12.25
C GLU A 307 -16.75 8.32 13.03
N GLU A 308 -15.97 9.29 12.56
CA GLU A 308 -15.66 10.50 13.32
C GLU A 308 -15.19 10.24 14.76
N ASP A 309 -14.43 9.18 14.98
CA ASP A 309 -13.84 8.86 16.28
C ASP A 309 -12.50 9.58 16.46
N ARG A 310 -12.60 10.83 16.93
CA ARG A 310 -11.43 11.68 17.24
C ARG A 310 -10.48 11.03 18.25
N THR A 311 -11.01 10.33 19.25
CA THR A 311 -10.20 9.75 20.33
C THR A 311 -9.33 8.61 19.82
N THR A 312 -9.90 7.68 19.06
CA THR A 312 -9.16 6.57 18.46
C THR A 312 -8.16 7.09 17.44
N LEU A 313 -8.55 8.06 16.61
CA LEU A 313 -7.65 8.68 15.63
C LEU A 313 -6.39 9.29 16.27
N ALA A 314 -6.57 10.08 17.33
CA ALA A 314 -5.44 10.66 18.08
C ALA A 314 -4.59 9.58 18.77
N ASN A 315 -5.20 8.51 19.27
CA ASN A 315 -4.50 7.39 19.89
C ASN A 315 -3.67 6.56 18.89
N VAL A 316 -4.15 6.38 17.66
CA VAL A 316 -3.38 5.74 16.59
C VAL A 316 -2.14 6.58 16.28
N MET A 317 -2.29 7.90 16.12
CA MET A 317 -1.14 8.79 15.88
C MET A 317 -0.17 8.82 17.07
N ARG A 318 -0.67 8.86 18.32
CA ARG A 318 0.16 8.71 19.52
C ARG A 318 0.97 7.43 19.49
N THR A 319 0.37 6.32 19.06
CA THR A 319 1.07 5.04 18.99
C THR A 319 2.17 5.10 17.92
N ALA A 320 1.89 5.67 16.75
CA ALA A 320 2.90 5.88 15.72
C ALA A 320 4.09 6.70 16.24
N LEU A 321 3.83 7.83 16.90
CA LEU A 321 4.87 8.74 17.35
C LEU A 321 5.65 8.23 18.57
N PHE A 322 4.97 7.65 19.57
CA PHE A 322 5.59 7.27 20.84
C PHE A 322 5.94 5.80 20.97
N ARG A 323 5.49 4.93 20.06
CA ARG A 323 5.83 3.49 20.07
C ARG A 323 6.56 3.04 18.81
N PHE A 324 6.09 3.43 17.63
CA PHE A 324 6.72 3.01 16.38
C PHE A 324 8.03 3.73 16.10
N ILE A 325 8.14 5.03 16.35
CA ILE A 325 9.40 5.77 16.17
C ILE A 325 10.53 5.21 17.06
N PRO A 326 10.36 4.99 18.37
CA PRO A 326 11.40 4.37 19.20
C PRO A 326 11.80 2.97 18.73
N LEU A 327 10.82 2.14 18.32
CA LEU A 327 11.09 0.82 17.74
C LEU A 327 11.92 0.95 16.45
N GLN A 328 11.59 1.93 15.59
CA GLN A 328 12.34 2.20 14.37
C GLN A 328 13.76 2.70 14.66
N CYS A 329 13.95 3.50 15.71
CA CYS A 329 15.28 3.91 16.16
C CYS A 329 16.13 2.70 16.62
N ALA A 330 15.52 1.75 17.34
CA ALA A 330 16.22 0.52 17.75
C ALA A 330 16.61 -0.35 16.54
N ILE A 331 15.73 -0.48 15.55
CA ILE A 331 16.02 -1.17 14.29
C ILE A 331 17.13 -0.44 13.53
N ALA A 332 17.09 0.89 13.45
CA ALA A 332 18.13 1.68 12.81
C ALA A 332 19.49 1.46 13.48
N ALA A 333 19.55 1.51 14.82
CA ALA A 333 20.76 1.22 15.58
C ALA A 333 21.29 -0.20 15.32
N PHE A 334 20.41 -1.20 15.22
CA PHE A 334 20.78 -2.56 14.86
C PHE A 334 21.43 -2.65 13.47
N ILE A 335 20.87 -1.96 12.48
CA ILE A 335 21.41 -1.96 11.12
C ILE A 335 22.78 -1.27 11.07
N ILE A 336 22.93 -0.15 11.79
CA ILE A 336 24.21 0.56 11.91
C ILE A 336 25.28 -0.34 12.55
N PHE A 337 24.90 -1.08 13.61
CA PHE A 337 25.79 -2.04 14.26
C PHE A 337 26.16 -3.21 13.33
N MET A 338 25.21 -3.70 12.52
CA MET A 338 25.39 -4.77 11.54
C MET A 338 25.88 -4.29 10.16
N ALA A 339 26.32 -3.03 10.03
CA ALA A 339 26.69 -2.46 8.74
C ALA A 339 27.80 -3.25 8.01
N LYS A 340 28.83 -3.71 8.74
CA LYS A 340 29.91 -4.52 8.14
C LYS A 340 29.42 -5.90 7.70
N PRO A 341 28.76 -6.71 8.55
CA PRO A 341 28.15 -7.98 8.12
C PRO A 341 27.24 -7.85 6.89
N PHE A 342 26.38 -6.83 6.86
CA PHE A 342 25.49 -6.60 5.70
C PHE A 342 26.24 -6.20 4.44
N THR A 343 27.37 -5.51 4.56
CA THR A 343 28.24 -5.22 3.40
C THR A 343 28.89 -6.49 2.88
N MET A 344 29.37 -7.36 3.76
CA MET A 344 30.04 -8.62 3.42
C MET A 344 29.14 -9.64 2.70
N VAL A 345 27.81 -9.48 2.79
CA VAL A 345 26.85 -10.30 2.02
C VAL A 345 26.99 -10.08 0.51
N PHE A 346 27.34 -8.86 0.10
CA PHE A 346 27.46 -8.48 -1.30
C PHE A 346 28.93 -8.33 -1.75
N PHE A 347 29.78 -7.73 -0.92
CA PHE A 347 31.16 -7.43 -1.27
C PHE A 347 32.10 -8.07 -0.26
N GLN A 348 32.85 -9.07 -0.70
CA GLN A 348 33.74 -9.84 0.18
C GLN A 348 35.08 -9.17 0.42
N ASN A 349 35.52 -8.30 -0.49
CA ASN A 349 36.83 -7.66 -0.46
C ASN A 349 36.75 -6.24 0.13
N PRO A 350 37.25 -5.99 1.35
CA PRO A 350 37.21 -4.67 1.96
C PRO A 350 38.16 -3.65 1.31
N ALA A 351 39.07 -4.08 0.43
CA ALA A 351 39.98 -3.18 -0.27
C ALA A 351 39.31 -2.46 -1.46
N GLU A 352 38.14 -2.92 -1.91
CA GLU A 352 37.43 -2.30 -3.02
C GLU A 352 36.66 -1.05 -2.56
N PRO A 353 36.73 0.07 -3.30
CA PRO A 353 36.02 1.31 -2.94
C PRO A 353 34.51 1.13 -2.73
N VAL A 354 33.90 0.17 -3.45
CA VAL A 354 32.48 -0.16 -3.36
C VAL A 354 32.08 -0.66 -1.96
N PHE A 355 33.01 -1.32 -1.24
CA PHE A 355 32.79 -1.83 0.10
C PHE A 355 32.55 -0.70 1.09
N ASP A 356 33.45 0.29 1.13
CA ASP A 356 33.36 1.42 2.04
C ASP A 356 32.15 2.31 1.75
N MET A 357 31.85 2.54 0.46
CA MET A 357 30.65 3.26 0.04
C MET A 357 29.37 2.56 0.54
N THR A 358 29.28 1.24 0.36
CA THR A 358 28.13 0.44 0.81
C THR A 358 28.02 0.43 2.34
N MET A 359 29.14 0.28 3.05
CA MET A 359 29.18 0.30 4.52
C MET A 359 28.71 1.65 5.07
N CYS A 360 29.14 2.77 4.47
CA CYS A 360 28.64 4.10 4.81
C CYS A 360 27.12 4.21 4.59
N GLY A 361 26.60 3.62 3.51
CA GLY A 361 25.17 3.51 3.27
C GLY A 361 24.42 2.88 4.44
N TYR A 362 24.88 1.72 4.95
CA TYR A 362 24.26 1.07 6.11
C TYR A 362 24.46 1.79 7.44
N ARG A 363 25.43 2.69 7.55
CA ARG A 363 25.63 3.52 8.75
C ARG A 363 24.74 4.77 8.75
N ILE A 364 24.45 5.34 7.58
CA ILE A 364 23.78 6.64 7.47
C ILE A 364 22.30 6.49 7.09
N LEU A 365 21.96 5.65 6.11
CA LEU A 365 20.57 5.51 5.63
C LEU A 365 19.58 5.12 6.74
N PRO A 366 19.87 4.21 7.68
CA PRO A 366 18.89 3.85 8.70
C PRO A 366 18.45 5.02 9.58
N ILE A 367 19.25 6.08 9.68
CA ILE A 367 18.94 7.30 10.44
C ILE A 367 17.71 8.01 9.83
N CYS A 368 17.40 7.83 8.54
CA CYS A 368 16.23 8.44 7.93
C CYS A 368 14.90 7.71 8.26
N MET A 369 14.96 6.44 8.69
CA MET A 369 13.77 5.60 8.88
C MET A 369 12.78 6.10 9.97
N PRO A 370 13.23 6.62 11.12
CA PRO A 370 12.32 7.23 12.09
C PRO A 370 11.54 8.42 11.52
N PHE A 371 12.19 9.24 10.68
CA PHE A 371 11.55 10.40 10.02
C PHE A 371 10.56 9.98 8.95
N SER A 372 10.81 8.87 8.24
CA SER A 372 9.82 8.35 7.30
C SER A 372 8.59 7.79 8.00
N VAL A 373 8.72 7.15 9.18
CA VAL A 373 7.56 6.72 9.97
C VAL A 373 6.69 7.93 10.29
N TRP A 374 7.29 9.03 10.72
CA TRP A 374 6.59 10.30 10.92
C TRP A 374 5.81 10.73 9.67
N LEU A 375 6.50 10.95 8.56
CA LEU A 375 5.88 11.49 7.36
C LEU A 375 4.81 10.56 6.76
N MET A 376 5.05 9.25 6.77
CA MET A 376 4.10 8.25 6.28
C MET A 376 2.78 8.30 7.05
N HIS A 377 2.82 8.42 8.39
CA HIS A 377 1.61 8.48 9.21
C HIS A 377 0.85 9.80 9.02
N PHE A 378 1.54 10.93 8.88
CA PHE A 378 0.89 12.21 8.55
C PHE A 378 0.29 12.23 7.15
N SER A 379 0.99 11.65 6.17
CA SER A 379 0.48 11.49 4.80
C SER A 379 -0.75 10.58 4.76
N CYS A 380 -0.73 9.49 5.54
CA CYS A 380 -1.85 8.58 5.68
C CYS A 380 -3.07 9.25 6.33
N TYR A 381 -2.86 10.01 7.40
CA TYR A 381 -3.92 10.80 8.02
C TYR A 381 -4.49 11.85 7.05
N ALA A 382 -3.64 12.56 6.31
CA ALA A 382 -4.07 13.53 5.32
C ALA A 382 -4.92 12.89 4.23
N LEU A 383 -4.52 11.71 3.75
CA LEU A 383 -5.28 10.94 2.77
C LEU A 383 -6.64 10.49 3.34
N ALA A 384 -6.66 9.89 4.53
CA ALA A 384 -7.88 9.43 5.19
C ALA A 384 -8.86 10.58 5.45
N SER A 385 -8.35 11.77 5.78
CA SER A 385 -9.15 12.97 6.06
C SER A 385 -9.49 13.80 4.82
N GLY A 386 -9.17 13.34 3.61
CA GLY A 386 -9.45 14.06 2.37
C GLY A 386 -8.63 15.35 2.16
N LYS A 387 -7.53 15.55 2.89
CA LYS A 387 -6.64 16.70 2.78
C LYS A 387 -5.68 16.56 1.58
N GLN A 388 -6.23 16.54 0.36
CA GLN A 388 -5.49 16.22 -0.88
C GLN A 388 -4.24 17.09 -1.10
N PHE A 389 -4.33 18.40 -0.80
CA PHE A 389 -3.18 19.30 -0.93
C PHE A 389 -1.97 18.84 -0.10
N MET A 390 -2.20 18.36 1.13
CA MET A 390 -1.13 17.85 2.00
C MET A 390 -0.51 16.57 1.44
N VAL A 391 -1.34 15.66 0.92
CA VAL A 391 -0.87 14.41 0.29
C VAL A 391 0.07 14.73 -0.88
N HIS A 392 -0.33 15.66 -1.75
CA HIS A 392 0.50 16.08 -2.88
C HIS A 392 1.77 16.80 -2.45
N LEU A 393 1.69 17.70 -1.47
CA LEU A 393 2.83 18.43 -0.94
C LEU A 393 3.88 17.48 -0.38
N TYR A 394 3.47 16.55 0.48
CA TYR A 394 4.39 15.56 1.05
C TYR A 394 4.98 14.64 -0.02
N ALA A 395 4.16 14.17 -0.96
CA ALA A 395 4.64 13.32 -2.05
C ALA A 395 5.68 14.01 -2.95
N ILE A 396 5.51 15.31 -3.26
CA ILE A 396 6.46 16.07 -4.07
C ILE A 396 7.78 16.28 -3.33
N LEU A 397 7.68 16.77 -2.09
CA LEU A 397 8.84 17.19 -1.30
C LEU A 397 9.72 16.00 -0.91
N ASP A 398 9.11 14.94 -0.39
CA ASP A 398 9.79 13.70 -0.02
C ASP A 398 10.16 12.84 -1.23
N GLY A 399 9.26 12.79 -2.22
CA GLY A 399 9.39 11.92 -3.37
C GLY A 399 10.55 12.30 -4.29
N PHE A 400 10.80 13.60 -4.51
CA PHE A 400 11.94 14.00 -5.34
C PHE A 400 12.62 15.32 -4.94
N VAL A 401 11.90 16.38 -4.54
CA VAL A 401 12.48 17.73 -4.48
C VAL A 401 13.65 17.81 -3.50
N PHE A 402 13.45 17.44 -2.23
CA PHE A 402 14.50 17.59 -1.23
C PHE A 402 15.66 16.64 -1.44
N VAL A 403 15.39 15.37 -1.76
CA VAL A 403 16.45 14.41 -2.00
C VAL A 403 17.31 14.85 -3.19
N CYS A 404 16.71 15.31 -4.29
CA CYS A 404 17.46 15.77 -5.46
C CYS A 404 18.26 17.04 -5.17
N ILE A 405 17.65 18.05 -4.52
CA ILE A 405 18.34 19.31 -4.20
C ILE A 405 19.50 19.08 -3.24
N PHE A 406 19.27 18.35 -2.13
CA PHE A 406 20.34 18.09 -1.16
C PHE A 406 21.43 17.20 -1.75
N THR A 407 21.09 16.22 -2.58
CA THR A 407 22.10 15.40 -3.27
C THR A 407 22.93 16.27 -4.22
N ALA A 408 22.28 17.07 -5.08
CA ALA A 408 22.97 17.93 -6.04
C ALA A 408 23.91 18.94 -5.36
N PHE A 409 23.51 19.48 -4.22
CA PHE A 409 24.33 20.43 -3.46
C PHE A 409 25.51 19.78 -2.73
N LEU A 410 25.31 18.60 -2.14
CA LEU A 410 26.32 17.94 -1.30
C LEU A 410 27.29 17.04 -2.08
N ILE A 411 26.87 16.50 -3.23
CA ILE A 411 27.65 15.49 -3.97
C ILE A 411 29.02 15.97 -4.45
N PRO A 412 29.24 17.25 -4.85
CA PRO A 412 30.58 17.71 -5.25
C PRO A 412 31.60 17.68 -4.11
N SER A 413 31.15 17.81 -2.85
CA SER A 413 32.03 17.88 -1.68
C SER A 413 32.17 16.54 -0.95
N TYR A 414 31.11 15.74 -0.91
CA TYR A 414 31.05 14.53 -0.08
C TYR A 414 30.96 13.23 -0.89
N GLY A 415 30.95 13.30 -2.22
CA GLY A 415 30.85 12.13 -3.11
C GLY A 415 29.64 11.26 -2.75
N MET A 416 29.84 9.95 -2.64
CA MET A 416 28.75 9.00 -2.37
C MET A 416 27.99 9.28 -1.06
N ASN A 417 28.68 9.76 -0.02
CA ASN A 417 28.07 10.04 1.28
C ASN A 417 27.00 11.14 1.19
N ALA A 418 27.09 12.04 0.20
CA ALA A 418 26.10 13.07 -0.04
C ALA A 418 24.69 12.52 -0.25
N VAL A 419 24.57 11.42 -1.00
CA VAL A 419 23.27 10.77 -1.28
C VAL A 419 22.66 10.27 0.02
N TYR A 420 23.47 9.69 0.90
CA TYR A 420 23.00 9.18 2.18
C TYR A 420 22.60 10.31 3.14
N TYR A 421 23.41 11.37 3.25
CA TYR A 421 23.07 12.55 4.04
C TYR A 421 21.82 13.26 3.51
N ALA A 422 21.66 13.37 2.19
CA ALA A 422 20.49 13.97 1.55
C ALA A 422 19.18 13.28 1.95
N ASN A 423 19.19 11.94 2.10
CA ASN A 423 18.03 11.20 2.58
C ASN A 423 17.67 11.50 4.04
N VAL A 424 18.68 11.69 4.90
CA VAL A 424 18.48 12.07 6.31
C VAL A 424 17.95 13.50 6.41
N LEU A 425 18.56 14.44 5.68
CA LEU A 425 18.12 15.83 5.62
C LEU A 425 16.69 15.94 5.08
N ASN A 426 16.35 15.20 4.03
CA ASN A 426 14.98 15.11 3.54
C ASN A 426 13.99 14.74 4.65
N GLY A 427 14.29 13.71 5.44
CA GLY A 427 13.45 13.30 6.57
C GLY A 427 13.26 14.43 7.61
N ILE A 428 14.34 15.12 7.96
CA ILE A 428 14.31 16.25 8.92
C ILE A 428 13.44 17.39 8.37
N PHE A 429 13.65 17.81 7.13
CA PHE A 429 12.90 18.91 6.52
C PHE A 429 11.41 18.57 6.33
N CYS A 430 11.09 17.34 5.94
CA CYS A 430 9.72 16.86 5.86
C CYS A 430 9.03 16.87 7.24
N MET A 431 9.72 16.47 8.31
CA MET A 431 9.22 16.59 9.67
C MET A 431 8.95 18.06 10.05
N LEU A 432 9.89 18.96 9.73
CA LEU A 432 9.73 20.40 9.98
C LEU A 432 8.52 20.98 9.24
N ILE A 433 8.25 20.57 8.00
CA ILE A 433 7.08 21.05 7.25
C ILE A 433 5.77 20.68 7.92
N VAL A 434 5.66 19.45 8.46
CA VAL A 434 4.46 19.05 9.21
C VAL A 434 4.25 19.98 10.41
N ILE A 435 5.32 20.29 11.15
CA ILE A 435 5.28 21.17 12.31
C ILE A 435 4.94 22.61 11.90
N ILE A 436 5.60 23.14 10.87
CA ILE A 436 5.36 24.50 10.33
C ILE A 436 3.92 24.62 9.84
N TYR A 437 3.40 23.63 9.13
CA TYR A 437 2.02 23.62 8.69
C TYR A 437 1.03 23.68 9.87
N ALA A 438 1.29 22.89 10.92
CA ALA A 438 0.49 22.94 12.14
C ALA A 438 0.56 24.32 12.83
N ILE A 439 1.74 24.94 12.89
CA ILE A 439 1.92 26.29 13.44
C ILE A 439 1.12 27.33 12.64
N ILE A 440 1.22 27.30 11.31
CA ILE A 440 0.51 28.25 10.43
C ILE A 440 -1.01 28.11 10.60
N LYS A 441 -1.53 26.88 10.67
CA LYS A 441 -2.97 26.63 10.78
C LYS A 441 -3.52 26.93 12.15
N ASN A 442 -2.80 26.60 13.21
CA ASN A 442 -3.25 26.85 14.59
C ASN A 442 -2.90 28.25 15.08
N LYS A 443 -2.04 28.98 14.37
CA LYS A 443 -1.43 30.27 14.78
C LYS A 443 -0.68 30.21 16.11
N LYS A 444 -0.29 29.00 16.55
CA LYS A 444 0.46 28.73 17.79
C LYS A 444 1.24 27.44 17.64
N ILE A 445 2.26 27.26 18.49
CA ILE A 445 3.01 26.00 18.56
C ILE A 445 2.07 24.90 19.09
N PRO A 446 1.94 23.76 18.37
CA PRO A 446 1.03 22.70 18.77
C PRO A 446 1.48 22.08 20.11
N GLY A 447 0.63 22.13 21.12
CA GLY A 447 0.91 21.57 22.45
C GLY A 447 0.46 20.12 22.61
N ASN A 448 -0.32 19.60 21.67
CA ASN A 448 -0.83 18.24 21.67
C ASN A 448 -0.94 17.67 20.23
N ILE A 449 -1.24 16.37 20.13
CA ILE A 449 -1.30 15.67 18.83
C ILE A 449 -2.46 16.13 17.96
N ASP A 450 -3.60 16.52 18.54
CA ASP A 450 -4.75 17.01 17.79
C ASP A 450 -4.40 18.30 17.04
N GLU A 451 -3.71 19.22 17.73
CA GLU A 451 -3.19 20.45 17.16
C GLU A 451 -2.12 20.14 16.09
N LEU A 452 -1.20 19.22 16.36
CA LEU A 452 -0.16 18.82 15.40
C LEU A 452 -0.75 18.23 14.11
N MET A 453 -1.81 17.43 14.23
CA MET A 453 -2.54 16.87 13.09
C MET A 453 -3.46 17.90 12.42
N VAL A 454 -3.70 19.07 13.03
CA VAL A 454 -4.67 20.07 12.57
C VAL A 454 -6.04 19.40 12.42
N ILE A 455 -6.47 18.67 13.44
CA ILE A 455 -7.81 18.07 13.49
C ILE A 455 -8.82 19.24 13.56
N PRO A 456 -9.81 19.31 12.63
CA PRO A 456 -10.83 20.35 12.68
C PRO A 456 -11.55 20.37 14.04
N GLY A 457 -11.88 21.55 14.56
CA GLY A 457 -12.55 21.66 15.87
C GLY A 457 -13.93 20.98 15.90
N ASN A 458 -14.61 20.93 14.76
CA ASN A 458 -15.89 20.24 14.55
C ASN A 458 -15.74 18.75 14.19
N PHE A 459 -14.52 18.21 14.18
CA PHE A 459 -14.28 16.79 13.94
C PHE A 459 -14.35 16.02 15.26
N GLY A 460 -15.06 14.90 15.24
CA GLY A 460 -15.40 14.19 16.45
C GLY A 460 -16.85 14.42 16.84
N VAL A 461 -17.43 13.43 17.51
CA VAL A 461 -18.73 13.57 18.15
C VAL A 461 -18.56 13.25 19.64
N ASP A 462 -19.22 14.02 20.49
CA ASP A 462 -19.21 13.77 21.94
C ASP A 462 -19.74 12.37 22.24
N ASP A 463 -19.25 11.75 23.32
CA ASP A 463 -19.65 10.40 23.71
C ASP A 463 -21.17 10.25 23.86
N ASN A 464 -21.88 11.33 24.18
CA ASN A 464 -23.34 11.35 24.27
C ASN A 464 -24.05 11.26 22.91
N HIS A 465 -23.36 11.45 21.80
CA HIS A 465 -23.89 11.41 20.42
C HIS A 465 -23.42 10.17 19.65
N ARG A 466 -22.93 9.17 20.37
CA ARG A 466 -22.67 7.83 19.85
C ARG A 466 -23.30 6.79 20.76
N ILE A 467 -23.74 5.69 20.17
CA ILE A 467 -24.14 4.48 20.90
C ILE A 467 -23.47 3.28 20.27
N GLU A 468 -23.02 2.35 21.11
CA GLU A 468 -22.36 1.12 20.71
C GLU A 468 -23.06 -0.07 21.36
N LEU A 469 -23.34 -1.10 20.55
CA LEU A 469 -24.04 -2.32 20.93
C LEU A 469 -23.18 -3.50 20.48
N ASN A 470 -22.95 -4.45 21.39
CA ASN A 470 -22.26 -5.70 21.06
C ASN A 470 -23.29 -6.80 20.86
N VAL A 471 -23.16 -7.50 19.75
CA VAL A 471 -24.06 -8.58 19.32
C VAL A 471 -23.25 -9.87 19.28
N HIS A 472 -23.73 -10.86 20.01
CA HIS A 472 -23.16 -12.20 20.07
C HIS A 472 -24.10 -13.26 19.49
N ARG A 473 -25.39 -12.95 19.36
CA ARG A 473 -26.43 -13.86 18.87
C ARG A 473 -27.62 -13.10 18.29
N MET A 474 -28.52 -13.82 17.61
CA MET A 474 -29.65 -13.21 16.91
C MET A 474 -30.62 -12.48 17.86
N GLU A 475 -30.72 -12.94 19.11
CA GLU A 475 -31.55 -12.30 20.13
C GLU A 475 -31.10 -10.85 20.40
N ASP A 476 -29.79 -10.60 20.41
CA ASP A 476 -29.23 -9.26 20.66
C ASP A 476 -29.48 -8.29 19.47
N VAL A 477 -29.78 -8.81 18.28
CA VAL A 477 -30.11 -7.99 17.10
C VAL A 477 -31.45 -7.28 17.28
N THR A 478 -32.41 -7.92 17.98
CA THR A 478 -33.73 -7.32 18.19
C THR A 478 -33.67 -6.08 19.09
N GLU A 479 -32.68 -6.01 19.99
CA GLU A 479 -32.45 -4.83 20.84
C GLU A 479 -31.90 -3.63 20.06
N ILE A 480 -31.19 -3.86 18.94
CA ILE A 480 -30.63 -2.79 18.10
C ILE A 480 -31.72 -1.82 17.66
N SER A 481 -32.84 -2.36 17.19
CA SER A 481 -33.85 -1.54 16.55
C SER A 481 -34.46 -0.56 17.53
N GLU A 482 -34.83 -1.03 18.73
CA GLU A 482 -35.42 -0.18 19.76
C GLU A 482 -34.41 0.86 20.29
N VAL A 483 -33.18 0.43 20.57
CA VAL A 483 -32.14 1.29 21.16
C VAL A 483 -31.71 2.38 20.19
N VAL A 484 -31.44 2.04 18.93
CA VAL A 484 -31.00 3.00 17.90
C VAL A 484 -32.13 3.96 17.54
N GLN A 485 -33.36 3.47 17.38
CA GLN A 485 -34.49 4.35 17.06
C GLN A 485 -34.74 5.35 18.20
N ARG A 486 -34.70 4.91 19.46
CA ARG A 486 -34.84 5.77 20.63
C ARG A 486 -33.70 6.78 20.70
N PHE A 487 -32.46 6.33 20.52
CA PHE A 487 -31.27 7.18 20.49
C PHE A 487 -31.37 8.29 19.43
N CYS A 488 -31.69 7.94 18.18
CA CYS A 488 -31.86 8.92 17.10
C CYS A 488 -32.99 9.91 17.42
N THR A 489 -34.11 9.44 17.95
CA THR A 489 -35.26 10.30 18.30
C THR A 489 -34.89 11.29 19.42
N VAL A 490 -34.17 10.84 20.46
CA VAL A 490 -33.67 11.70 21.55
C VAL A 490 -32.69 12.75 21.03
N LYS A 491 -31.96 12.45 19.97
CA LYS A 491 -31.04 13.37 19.30
C LYS A 491 -31.68 14.29 18.26
N GLY A 492 -33.02 14.33 18.19
CA GLY A 492 -33.75 15.26 17.33
C GLY A 492 -33.86 14.83 15.86
N ILE A 493 -33.50 13.59 15.53
CA ILE A 493 -33.75 13.02 14.20
C ILE A 493 -35.25 12.72 14.04
N ASP A 494 -35.80 13.02 12.87
CA ASP A 494 -37.20 12.74 12.59
C ASP A 494 -37.51 11.23 12.64
N LYS A 495 -38.76 10.89 12.98
CA LYS A 495 -39.19 9.50 13.17
C LYS A 495 -38.90 8.60 11.97
N ARG A 496 -38.98 9.14 10.75
CA ARG A 496 -38.79 8.36 9.52
C ARG A 496 -37.31 8.01 9.34
N ARG A 497 -36.41 8.98 9.50
CA ARG A 497 -34.95 8.73 9.43
C ARG A 497 -34.46 7.87 10.60
N ALA A 498 -34.97 8.08 11.81
CA ALA A 498 -34.65 7.25 12.97
C ALA A 498 -35.07 5.78 12.75
N TYR A 499 -36.27 5.57 12.17
CA TYR A 499 -36.75 4.22 11.81
C TYR A 499 -35.91 3.57 10.71
N PHE A 500 -35.53 4.30 9.67
CA PHE A 500 -34.65 3.77 8.63
C PHE A 500 -33.25 3.44 9.17
N ALA A 501 -32.72 4.25 10.10
CA ALA A 501 -31.44 3.99 10.73
C ALA A 501 -31.45 2.72 11.57
N SER A 502 -32.48 2.54 12.40
CA SER A 502 -32.63 1.35 13.23
C SER A 502 -32.79 0.09 12.37
N LEU A 503 -33.69 0.13 11.38
CA LEU A 503 -33.93 -0.99 10.48
C LEU A 503 -32.69 -1.35 9.65
N SER A 504 -31.91 -0.35 9.23
CA SER A 504 -30.66 -0.59 8.50
C SER A 504 -29.62 -1.31 9.35
N LEU A 505 -29.47 -0.90 10.61
CA LEU A 505 -28.50 -1.51 11.52
C LEU A 505 -28.96 -2.92 11.93
N GLU A 506 -30.25 -3.11 12.17
CA GLU A 506 -30.86 -4.41 12.48
C GLU A 506 -30.70 -5.40 11.31
N GLU A 507 -31.09 -5.02 10.10
CA GLU A 507 -30.97 -5.88 8.91
C GLU A 507 -29.52 -6.28 8.64
N MET A 508 -28.59 -5.34 8.75
CA MET A 508 -27.18 -5.63 8.51
C MET A 508 -26.58 -6.50 9.61
N ALA A 509 -26.88 -6.24 10.89
CA ALA A 509 -26.43 -7.08 11.99
C ALA A 509 -27.04 -8.48 11.93
N GLY A 510 -28.35 -8.58 11.67
CA GLY A 510 -29.06 -9.84 11.50
C GLY A 510 -28.54 -10.67 10.32
N ASN A 511 -28.18 -10.03 9.21
CA ASN A 511 -27.56 -10.69 8.07
C ASN A 511 -26.19 -11.28 8.45
N VAL A 512 -25.35 -10.51 9.16
CA VAL A 512 -24.04 -11.01 9.62
C VAL A 512 -24.18 -12.14 10.63
N VAL A 513 -25.13 -12.08 11.56
CA VAL A 513 -25.34 -13.19 12.52
C VAL A 513 -25.90 -14.43 11.81
N SER A 514 -26.86 -14.27 10.89
CA SER A 514 -27.48 -15.40 10.19
C SER A 514 -26.48 -16.14 9.29
N HIS A 515 -25.66 -15.38 8.56
CA HIS A 515 -24.81 -15.91 7.50
C HIS A 515 -23.33 -15.92 7.82
N GLY A 516 -22.86 -15.02 8.70
CA GLY A 516 -21.45 -14.92 9.09
C GLY A 516 -21.10 -15.83 10.26
N PHE A 517 -21.89 -15.83 11.34
CA PHE A 517 -21.59 -16.60 12.56
C PHE A 517 -21.71 -18.12 12.34
N THR A 518 -22.43 -18.54 11.30
CA THR A 518 -22.67 -19.94 10.98
C THR A 518 -21.64 -20.54 10.02
N MET A 519 -20.70 -19.73 9.51
CA MET A 519 -19.71 -20.15 8.50
C MET A 519 -18.53 -20.93 9.10
N ASP A 520 -18.26 -20.79 10.40
CA ASP A 520 -17.27 -21.59 11.10
C ASP A 520 -17.69 -21.85 12.57
N SER A 521 -16.91 -22.65 13.31
CA SER A 521 -17.23 -23.08 14.67
C SER A 521 -16.68 -22.14 15.76
N LYS A 522 -16.15 -20.97 15.41
CA LYS A 522 -15.53 -20.05 16.35
C LYS A 522 -16.57 -19.09 16.95
N PRO A 523 -16.35 -18.62 18.19
CA PRO A 523 -17.15 -17.53 18.73
C PRO A 523 -16.81 -16.25 17.97
N HIS A 524 -17.83 -15.67 17.34
CA HIS A 524 -17.75 -14.41 16.60
C HIS A 524 -18.31 -13.25 17.41
N ASN A 525 -17.84 -12.04 17.13
CA ASN A 525 -18.34 -10.82 17.75
C ASN A 525 -18.70 -9.80 16.68
N LEU A 526 -19.86 -9.15 16.86
CA LEU A 526 -20.28 -8.02 16.07
C LEU A 526 -20.47 -6.80 16.97
N THR A 527 -19.94 -5.65 16.56
CA THR A 527 -20.15 -4.37 17.22
C THR A 527 -20.94 -3.47 16.25
N ALA A 528 -22.15 -3.11 16.64
CA ALA A 528 -23.02 -2.19 15.92
C ALA A 528 -22.97 -0.82 16.58
N ARG A 529 -22.77 0.25 15.80
CA ARG A 529 -22.61 1.61 16.29
C ARG A 529 -23.49 2.57 15.49
N ALA A 530 -24.12 3.51 16.18
CA ALA A 530 -24.86 4.62 15.57
C ALA A 530 -24.36 5.96 16.12
N ILE A 531 -24.17 6.93 15.24
CA ILE A 531 -23.61 8.25 15.54
C ILE A 531 -24.49 9.30 14.87
N VAL A 532 -24.85 10.34 15.62
CA VAL A 532 -25.66 11.46 15.11
C VAL A 532 -24.85 12.74 15.15
N LYS A 533 -24.71 13.41 14.00
CA LYS A 533 -24.01 14.69 13.88
C LYS A 533 -24.65 15.55 12.80
N ASP A 534 -24.93 16.82 13.10
CA ASP A 534 -25.44 17.81 12.15
C ASP A 534 -26.65 17.28 11.33
N GLU A 535 -27.57 16.57 12.02
CA GLU A 535 -28.70 15.83 11.45
C GLU A 535 -28.36 14.62 10.58
N ASP A 536 -27.10 14.32 10.27
CA ASP A 536 -26.69 13.09 9.60
C ASP A 536 -26.55 11.92 10.58
N ILE A 537 -26.86 10.72 10.09
CA ILE A 537 -26.74 9.48 10.86
C ILE A 537 -25.64 8.62 10.23
N ILE A 538 -24.63 8.29 11.01
CA ILE A 538 -23.55 7.39 10.62
C ILE A 538 -23.74 6.09 11.37
N LEU A 539 -23.95 5.01 10.63
CA LEU A 539 -24.06 3.65 11.14
C LEU A 539 -22.76 2.93 10.83
N SER A 540 -22.25 2.16 11.78
CA SER A 540 -21.04 1.34 11.60
C SER A 540 -21.26 -0.05 12.18
N ILE A 541 -20.86 -1.08 11.44
CA ILE A 541 -20.88 -2.47 11.89
C ILE A 541 -19.46 -3.01 11.73
N LYS A 542 -18.95 -3.61 12.81
CA LYS A 542 -17.66 -4.29 12.83
C LYS A 542 -17.85 -5.74 13.21
N ASP A 543 -17.31 -6.66 12.43
CA ASP A 543 -17.39 -8.08 12.75
C ASP A 543 -16.10 -8.81 12.36
N ASP A 544 -15.85 -9.95 12.99
CA ASP A 544 -14.70 -10.83 12.72
C ASP A 544 -15.07 -12.08 11.90
N CYS A 545 -16.23 -12.06 11.23
CA CYS A 545 -16.71 -13.17 10.41
C CYS A 545 -15.97 -13.25 9.08
N GLN A 546 -16.24 -14.31 8.31
CA GLN A 546 -15.74 -14.36 6.94
C GLN A 546 -16.23 -13.14 6.14
N PRO A 547 -15.34 -12.48 5.39
CA PRO A 547 -15.72 -11.28 4.69
C PRO A 547 -16.80 -11.53 3.64
N PHE A 548 -17.65 -10.52 3.48
CA PHE A 548 -18.83 -10.57 2.63
C PHE A 548 -18.42 -10.90 1.18
N ASP A 549 -18.94 -12.02 0.66
CA ASP A 549 -18.60 -12.51 -0.68
C ASP A 549 -19.29 -11.64 -1.75
N PRO A 550 -18.56 -11.03 -2.69
CA PRO A 550 -19.11 -10.34 -3.85
C PRO A 550 -20.14 -11.14 -4.64
N VAL A 551 -19.97 -12.46 -4.72
CA VAL A 551 -20.90 -13.37 -5.42
C VAL A 551 -22.19 -13.55 -4.63
N GLN A 552 -22.14 -13.56 -3.29
CA GLN A 552 -23.35 -13.54 -2.46
C GLN A 552 -24.05 -12.19 -2.57
N ARG A 553 -23.30 -11.06 -2.59
CA ARG A 553 -23.84 -9.73 -2.87
C ARG A 553 -24.61 -9.68 -4.21
N GLN A 554 -24.06 -10.33 -5.23
CA GLN A 554 -24.67 -10.44 -6.56
C GLN A 554 -26.02 -11.19 -6.51
N ARG A 555 -26.10 -12.32 -5.80
CA ARG A 555 -27.35 -13.08 -5.62
C ARG A 555 -28.39 -12.32 -4.79
N ILE A 556 -27.94 -11.53 -3.82
CA ILE A 556 -28.78 -10.72 -2.94
C ILE A 556 -29.46 -9.57 -3.71
N ALA A 557 -28.74 -8.98 -4.67
CA ALA A 557 -29.21 -7.82 -5.43
C ALA A 557 -29.80 -8.18 -6.82
N ASP A 558 -29.93 -9.48 -7.14
CA ASP A 558 -30.49 -9.98 -8.41
C ASP A 558 -32.00 -9.67 -8.54
N PRO A 559 -32.44 -8.83 -9.49
CA PRO A 559 -33.83 -8.41 -9.61
C PRO A 559 -34.83 -9.53 -9.95
N GLU A 560 -34.37 -10.72 -10.35
CA GLU A 560 -35.25 -11.84 -10.70
C GLU A 560 -35.90 -12.53 -9.48
N ASP A 561 -35.31 -12.45 -8.29
CA ASP A 561 -35.89 -13.01 -7.05
C ASP A 561 -36.45 -11.88 -6.16
N LYS A 562 -37.71 -11.50 -6.40
CA LYS A 562 -38.37 -10.33 -5.75
C LYS A 562 -38.62 -10.49 -4.25
N THR A 563 -38.53 -11.70 -3.70
CA THR A 563 -38.92 -12.01 -2.31
C THR A 563 -37.74 -12.22 -1.36
N LYS A 564 -36.50 -12.25 -1.85
CA LYS A 564 -35.30 -12.39 -1.01
C LYS A 564 -34.53 -11.08 -0.82
N ASN A 565 -34.03 -10.85 0.40
CA ASN A 565 -33.12 -9.77 0.76
C ASN A 565 -33.65 -8.33 0.57
N ILE A 566 -34.94 -8.14 0.82
CA ILE A 566 -35.61 -6.83 0.72
C ILE A 566 -34.96 -5.80 1.65
N GLY A 567 -34.57 -6.20 2.86
CA GLY A 567 -33.89 -5.36 3.84
C GLY A 567 -32.58 -4.77 3.30
N LEU A 568 -31.67 -5.61 2.83
CA LEU A 568 -30.40 -5.18 2.22
C LEU A 568 -30.61 -4.19 1.06
N ARG A 569 -31.56 -4.45 0.16
CA ARG A 569 -31.88 -3.54 -0.96
C ARG A 569 -32.41 -2.19 -0.49
N MET A 570 -33.20 -2.19 0.58
CA MET A 570 -33.67 -0.95 1.20
C MET A 570 -32.48 -0.12 1.68
N VAL A 571 -31.57 -0.71 2.46
CA VAL A 571 -30.39 -0.04 3.01
C VAL A 571 -29.56 0.63 1.91
N TYR A 572 -29.28 -0.10 0.82
CA TYR A 572 -28.52 0.45 -0.32
C TYR A 572 -29.23 1.63 -1.02
N ARG A 573 -30.56 1.69 -0.97
CA ARG A 573 -31.34 2.74 -1.63
C ARG A 573 -31.42 4.02 -0.80
N ILE A 574 -31.41 3.90 0.53
CA ILE A 574 -31.53 5.04 1.45
C ILE A 574 -30.17 5.64 1.84
N ALA A 575 -29.07 4.88 1.71
CA ALA A 575 -27.74 5.35 2.03
C ALA A 575 -27.27 6.47 1.08
N LYS A 576 -26.84 7.60 1.65
CA LYS A 576 -26.09 8.65 0.95
C LYS A 576 -24.69 8.17 0.58
N ASP A 577 -24.07 7.42 1.48
CA ASP A 577 -22.77 6.79 1.27
C ASP A 577 -22.73 5.42 1.94
N PHE A 578 -22.04 4.48 1.30
CA PHE A 578 -21.93 3.09 1.74
C PHE A 578 -20.52 2.61 1.48
N THR A 579 -19.78 2.36 2.56
CA THR A 579 -18.41 1.88 2.50
C THR A 579 -18.28 0.55 3.22
N TYR A 580 -17.69 -0.43 2.54
CA TYR A 580 -17.33 -1.72 3.13
C TYR A 580 -15.84 -1.93 2.93
N GLN A 581 -15.15 -2.28 4.01
CA GLN A 581 -13.72 -2.62 4.00
C GLN A 581 -13.52 -3.90 4.81
N ASN A 582 -12.90 -4.92 4.22
CA ASN A 582 -12.32 -6.01 4.98
C ASN A 582 -10.81 -5.82 5.05
N VAL A 583 -10.27 -5.77 6.26
CA VAL A 583 -8.83 -5.69 6.45
C VAL A 583 -8.44 -6.60 7.60
N LEU A 584 -7.59 -7.60 7.31
CA LEU A 584 -7.06 -8.55 8.30
C LEU A 584 -8.13 -9.34 9.06
N GLY A 585 -9.24 -9.67 8.40
CA GLY A 585 -10.33 -10.44 9.01
C GLY A 585 -11.28 -9.61 9.87
N LEU A 586 -11.08 -8.29 9.97
CA LEU A 586 -12.07 -7.36 10.50
C LEU A 586 -12.87 -6.76 9.35
N ASN A 587 -14.15 -7.08 9.30
CA ASN A 587 -15.12 -6.43 8.44
C ASN A 587 -15.55 -5.12 9.08
N VAL A 588 -15.50 -4.04 8.31
CA VAL A 588 -16.04 -2.73 8.72
C VAL A 588 -16.98 -2.24 7.64
N LEU A 589 -18.23 -2.08 8.02
CA LEU A 589 -19.28 -1.53 7.21
C LEU A 589 -19.66 -0.17 7.77
N THR A 590 -19.66 0.88 6.95
CA THR A 590 -20.10 2.22 7.34
C THR A 590 -21.16 2.72 6.37
N ILE A 591 -22.28 3.18 6.92
CA ILE A 591 -23.45 3.67 6.17
C ILE A 591 -23.76 5.08 6.65
N LYS A 592 -23.86 6.04 5.73
CA LYS A 592 -24.35 7.39 6.02
C LYS A 592 -25.75 7.57 5.46
N LEU A 593 -26.68 8.03 6.29
CA LEU A 593 -28.11 8.22 5.96
C LEU A 593 -28.53 9.70 5.92
#